data_AF-A0A0W0WG11-F1
#
_entry.id   AF-A0A0W0WG11-F1
#
_cell.length_a   1.000
_cell.length_b   1.000
_cell.length_c   1.000
_cell.angle_alpha   90.00
_cell.angle_beta   90.00
_cell.angle_gamma   90.00
#
_symmetry.space_group_name_H-M   'P 1'
#
loop_
_entity.id
_entity.type
_entity.pdbx_description
1 polymer ?
#
loop_
_entity_poly.entity_id
_entity_poly.type
_entity_poly.pdbx_seq_one_letter_code
_entity_poly.pdbx_strand_id
1 'polypeptide(L)'
;MTSLRHQIGQMLIMGFAGTAVDEESPIAHWLSADSLGGVLLFDYDLIDKRQGKNLVNQAQIKQLTHQLNCYAKKFSPSKDAPGLFIALDYEGGAVDRLRHIDGCMVTQNPSELAKLSDDAFRVEIEKMAKTLKSLGFNLNFAPVVDLNLTEEHGIIGSLGRSFSADPLKVARTAQKFVEIFAEQGLTCCFKHFPGHGSAIGDTHHGFVDVTETFKPSELEPYSLLLKQNEFPVMIMTAHVINRQLDGNGLPATLSYPILTGLLREKLGFNGVIISDDLQMQAIANHYSLDDALCLTINAGADMLIFANQLGQITAPDLIDRIENLVHKNAISRSRIEQAYERIIHLKQAHWALV
;
A
#
# COMPACT_ATOMS: atom_id res chain seq x y z
N MET A 1 -5.02 24.65 -13.27
CA MET A 1 -4.30 24.10 -12.09
C MET A 1 -5.25 23.20 -11.34
N THR A 2 -4.80 22.03 -10.91
CA THR A 2 -5.57 21.12 -10.05
C THR A 2 -5.88 21.82 -8.72
N SER A 3 -7.10 21.66 -8.18
CA SER A 3 -7.48 22.26 -6.89
C SER A 3 -6.83 21.51 -5.73
N LEU A 4 -6.71 22.15 -4.56
CA LEU A 4 -6.19 21.53 -3.34
C LEU A 4 -6.98 20.26 -2.99
N ARG A 5 -8.31 20.34 -3.00
CA ARG A 5 -9.23 19.20 -2.87
C ARG A 5 -8.84 18.01 -3.75
N HIS A 6 -8.65 18.22 -5.05
CA HIS A 6 -8.32 17.13 -5.96
C HIS A 6 -6.90 16.60 -5.76
N GLN A 7 -5.95 17.44 -5.35
CA GLN A 7 -4.61 16.99 -4.97
C GLN A 7 -4.67 16.07 -3.75
N ILE A 8 -5.45 16.44 -2.73
CA ILE A 8 -5.68 15.62 -1.55
C ILE A 8 -6.44 14.32 -1.92
N GLY A 9 -7.45 14.41 -2.78
CA GLY A 9 -8.17 13.22 -3.27
C GLY A 9 -7.24 12.20 -3.90
N GLN A 10 -6.22 12.64 -4.66
CA GLN A 10 -5.20 11.76 -5.22
C GLN A 10 -4.28 11.11 -4.17
N MET A 11 -4.18 11.65 -2.96
CA MET A 11 -3.40 11.05 -1.86
C MET A 11 -4.14 9.90 -1.19
N LEU A 12 -5.43 9.66 -1.47
CA LEU A 12 -6.21 8.65 -0.75
C LEU A 12 -6.33 7.33 -1.50
N ILE A 13 -6.09 6.22 -0.79
CA ILE A 13 -6.54 4.87 -1.16
C ILE A 13 -7.65 4.46 -0.20
N MET A 14 -8.86 4.25 -0.72
CA MET A 14 -10.04 3.97 0.10
C MET A 14 -10.55 2.54 -0.12
N GLY A 15 -10.86 1.84 0.96
CA GLY A 15 -11.77 0.70 0.90
C GLY A 15 -13.23 1.16 0.89
N PHE A 16 -14.10 0.35 0.30
CA PHE A 16 -15.54 0.60 0.26
C PHE A 16 -16.32 -0.72 0.34
N ALA A 17 -17.62 -0.65 0.66
CA ALA A 17 -18.50 -1.81 0.69
C ALA A 17 -19.25 -1.95 -0.64
N GLY A 18 -19.47 -3.19 -1.06
CA GLY A 18 -20.27 -3.51 -2.24
C GLY A 18 -19.47 -4.15 -3.37
N THR A 19 -20.20 -4.88 -4.21
CA THR A 19 -19.66 -5.71 -5.30
C THR A 19 -20.00 -5.14 -6.69
N ALA A 20 -20.70 -4.01 -6.73
CA ALA A 20 -21.00 -3.23 -7.92
C ALA A 20 -21.02 -1.75 -7.56
N VAL A 21 -20.83 -0.88 -8.56
CA VAL A 21 -20.91 0.58 -8.40
C VAL A 21 -21.95 1.15 -9.35
N ASP A 22 -22.89 1.90 -8.78
CA ASP A 22 -23.91 2.70 -9.45
C ASP A 22 -23.84 4.18 -8.99
N GLU A 23 -24.76 5.02 -9.46
CA GLU A 23 -24.72 6.47 -9.19
C GLU A 23 -25.03 6.81 -7.72
N GLU A 24 -25.72 5.92 -7.01
CA GLU A 24 -26.07 6.08 -5.59
C GLU A 24 -24.94 5.58 -4.66
N SER A 25 -23.99 4.82 -5.21
CA SER A 25 -22.84 4.31 -4.48
C SER A 25 -21.91 5.47 -4.06
N PRO A 26 -21.56 5.62 -2.76
CA PRO A 26 -20.69 6.71 -2.31
C PRO A 26 -19.36 6.80 -3.06
N ILE A 27 -18.77 5.64 -3.39
CA ILE A 27 -17.52 5.55 -4.15
C ILE A 27 -17.63 6.15 -5.56
N ALA A 28 -18.80 6.12 -6.20
CA ALA A 28 -19.02 6.77 -7.50
C ALA A 28 -18.80 8.29 -7.40
N HIS A 29 -19.27 8.90 -6.31
CA HIS A 29 -19.06 10.32 -6.05
C HIS A 29 -17.58 10.63 -5.76
N TRP A 30 -16.92 9.84 -4.91
CA TRP A 30 -15.50 10.04 -4.58
C TRP A 30 -14.62 9.98 -5.83
N LEU A 31 -14.94 9.08 -6.75
CA LEU A 31 -14.22 8.93 -8.02
C LEU A 31 -14.50 10.06 -9.01
N SER A 32 -15.77 10.46 -9.16
CA SER A 32 -16.20 11.40 -10.20
C SER A 32 -16.13 12.87 -9.82
N ALA A 33 -16.12 13.19 -8.52
CA ALA A 33 -16.10 14.57 -8.02
C ALA A 33 -14.80 14.92 -7.28
N ASP A 34 -14.31 14.02 -6.41
CA ASP A 34 -13.17 14.34 -5.53
C ASP A 34 -11.81 13.93 -6.12
N SER A 35 -11.79 13.30 -7.30
CA SER A 35 -10.57 12.77 -7.91
C SER A 35 -9.84 11.79 -6.98
N LEU A 36 -10.53 10.78 -6.48
CA LEU A 36 -9.92 9.77 -5.61
C LEU A 36 -8.69 9.09 -6.28
N GLY A 37 -7.60 8.95 -5.51
CA GLY A 37 -6.32 8.41 -5.96
C GLY A 37 -6.35 6.93 -6.29
N GLY A 38 -7.03 6.15 -5.46
CA GLY A 38 -7.21 4.72 -5.64
C GLY A 38 -8.19 4.08 -4.67
N VAL A 39 -8.43 2.79 -4.87
CA VAL A 39 -9.24 1.93 -4.02
C VAL A 39 -8.47 0.67 -3.64
N LEU A 40 -8.78 0.12 -2.47
CA LEU A 40 -8.25 -1.18 -2.02
C LEU A 40 -9.43 -2.15 -1.84
N LEU A 41 -9.40 -3.27 -2.55
CA LEU A 41 -10.47 -4.26 -2.55
C LEU A 41 -10.17 -5.41 -1.60
N PHE A 42 -11.22 -6.01 -1.04
CA PHE A 42 -11.10 -7.13 -0.12
C PHE A 42 -12.08 -8.27 -0.44
N ASP A 43 -11.65 -9.49 -0.14
CA ASP A 43 -12.46 -10.70 -0.15
C ASP A 43 -13.41 -10.74 1.05
N TYR A 44 -12.89 -10.47 2.26
CA TYR A 44 -13.66 -10.55 3.50
C TYR A 44 -14.01 -9.17 4.06
N ASP A 45 -15.23 -9.03 4.57
CA ASP A 45 -15.70 -7.86 5.30
C ASP A 45 -15.60 -8.11 6.80
N LEU A 46 -14.73 -7.37 7.50
CA LEU A 46 -14.55 -7.51 8.95
C LEU A 46 -15.72 -6.92 9.75
N ILE A 47 -16.45 -5.94 9.19
CA ILE A 47 -17.59 -5.29 9.85
C ILE A 47 -18.79 -6.23 9.83
N ASP A 48 -19.14 -6.73 8.64
CA ASP A 48 -20.25 -7.66 8.43
C ASP A 48 -19.89 -9.13 8.74
N LYS A 49 -18.59 -9.42 8.92
CA LYS A 49 -18.04 -10.75 9.17
C LYS A 49 -18.41 -11.78 8.10
N ARG A 50 -18.35 -11.39 6.82
CA ARG A 50 -18.74 -12.23 5.68
C ARG A 50 -17.77 -12.15 4.51
N GLN A 51 -17.72 -13.22 3.72
CA GLN A 51 -17.04 -13.24 2.44
C GLN A 51 -17.79 -12.38 1.40
N GLY A 52 -17.06 -11.90 0.41
CA GLY A 52 -17.59 -11.09 -0.69
C GLY A 52 -17.76 -9.61 -0.36
N LYS A 53 -16.79 -8.97 0.32
CA LYS A 53 -16.83 -7.50 0.50
C LYS A 53 -16.85 -6.79 -0.86
N ASN A 54 -15.86 -7.13 -1.70
CA ASN A 54 -15.75 -6.65 -3.07
C ASN A 54 -15.51 -7.79 -4.07
N LEU A 55 -14.96 -8.93 -3.62
CA LEU A 55 -14.49 -10.02 -4.47
C LEU A 55 -15.38 -11.26 -4.31
N VAL A 56 -16.18 -11.57 -5.33
CA VAL A 56 -17.11 -12.72 -5.31
C VAL A 56 -16.72 -13.78 -6.35
N ASN A 57 -16.57 -13.38 -7.60
CA ASN A 57 -16.11 -14.24 -8.69
C ASN A 57 -15.44 -13.42 -9.79
N GLN A 58 -14.72 -14.06 -10.71
CA GLN A 58 -13.95 -13.34 -11.73
C GLN A 58 -14.79 -12.41 -12.61
N ALA A 59 -16.01 -12.82 -12.99
CA ALA A 59 -16.87 -12.00 -13.84
C ALA A 59 -17.33 -10.73 -13.11
N GLN A 60 -17.76 -10.87 -11.85
CA GLN A 60 -18.14 -9.76 -10.99
C GLN A 60 -16.95 -8.83 -10.72
N ILE A 61 -15.76 -9.36 -10.43
CA ILE A 61 -14.57 -8.53 -10.17
C ILE A 61 -14.21 -7.70 -11.41
N LYS A 62 -14.20 -8.30 -12.60
CA LYS A 62 -13.95 -7.58 -13.86
C LYS A 62 -14.98 -6.49 -14.12
N GLN A 63 -16.25 -6.75 -13.81
CA GLN A 63 -17.31 -5.76 -13.92
C GLN A 63 -17.10 -4.61 -12.93
N LEU A 64 -16.76 -4.92 -11.67
CA LEU A 64 -16.51 -3.93 -10.63
C LEU A 64 -15.32 -3.03 -10.98
N THR A 65 -14.18 -3.61 -11.38
CA THR A 65 -12.99 -2.82 -11.77
C THR A 65 -13.24 -1.99 -13.02
N HIS A 66 -14.06 -2.48 -13.95
CA HIS A 66 -14.52 -1.68 -15.09
C HIS A 66 -15.40 -0.50 -14.66
N GLN A 67 -16.39 -0.72 -13.79
CA GLN A 67 -17.26 0.34 -13.26
C GLN A 67 -16.46 1.43 -12.53
N LEU A 68 -15.54 1.03 -11.65
CA LEU A 68 -14.63 1.96 -10.94
C LEU A 68 -13.85 2.85 -11.91
N ASN A 69 -13.26 2.26 -12.95
CA ASN A 69 -12.55 3.02 -13.99
C ASN A 69 -13.48 3.95 -14.77
N CYS A 70 -14.71 3.54 -15.07
CA CYS A 70 -15.69 4.38 -15.76
C CYS A 70 -16.06 5.62 -14.92
N TYR A 71 -16.27 5.47 -13.61
CA TYR A 71 -16.54 6.61 -12.73
C TYR A 71 -15.31 7.51 -12.53
N ALA A 72 -14.11 6.95 -12.41
CA ALA A 72 -12.88 7.74 -12.34
C ALA A 72 -12.69 8.62 -13.60
N LYS A 73 -13.00 8.09 -14.78
CA LYS A 73 -12.94 8.84 -16.05
C LYS A 73 -13.98 9.96 -16.17
N LYS A 74 -15.08 9.93 -15.41
CA LYS A 74 -16.07 11.02 -15.40
C LYS A 74 -15.47 12.31 -14.83
N PHE A 75 -14.53 12.22 -13.88
CA PHE A 75 -13.88 13.39 -13.27
C PHE A 75 -13.02 14.17 -14.28
N SER A 76 -12.18 13.45 -15.05
CA SER A 76 -11.38 14.04 -16.10
C SER A 76 -11.37 13.11 -17.32
N PRO A 77 -12.14 13.43 -18.37
CA PRO A 77 -12.22 12.60 -19.58
C PRO A 77 -10.97 12.72 -20.46
N SER A 78 -9.97 13.52 -20.05
CA SER A 78 -8.70 13.61 -20.76
C SER A 78 -8.00 12.26 -20.79
N LYS A 79 -7.38 11.92 -21.92
CA LYS A 79 -6.51 10.75 -22.03
C LYS A 79 -5.28 10.85 -21.13
N ASP A 80 -4.91 12.07 -20.74
CA ASP A 80 -3.77 12.36 -19.86
C ASP A 80 -4.17 12.42 -18.38
N ALA A 81 -5.43 12.11 -18.04
CA ALA A 81 -5.89 12.08 -16.66
C ALA A 81 -5.18 10.95 -15.88
N PRO A 82 -4.78 11.19 -14.62
CA PRO A 82 -4.14 10.15 -13.82
C PRO A 82 -5.16 9.04 -13.57
N GLY A 83 -4.87 7.83 -14.05
CA GLY A 83 -5.81 6.72 -13.87
C GLY A 83 -5.94 6.30 -12.41
N LEU A 84 -7.01 5.59 -12.08
CA LEU A 84 -7.29 5.10 -10.74
C LEU A 84 -6.33 3.96 -10.38
N PHE A 85 -5.75 3.96 -9.18
CA PHE A 85 -5.17 2.74 -8.64
C PHE A 85 -6.26 1.81 -8.10
N ILE A 86 -6.32 0.59 -8.58
CA ILE A 86 -7.18 -0.47 -8.06
C ILE A 86 -6.23 -1.51 -7.45
N ALA A 87 -6.15 -1.46 -6.13
CA ALA A 87 -5.18 -2.18 -5.33
C ALA A 87 -5.74 -3.49 -4.75
N LEU A 88 -4.82 -4.44 -4.56
CA LEU A 88 -5.05 -5.67 -3.81
C LEU A 88 -3.82 -6.03 -2.98
N ASP A 89 -4.01 -6.65 -1.82
CA ASP A 89 -2.94 -7.37 -1.13
C ASP A 89 -2.82 -8.78 -1.71
N TYR A 90 -1.86 -9.00 -2.60
CA TYR A 90 -1.63 -10.29 -3.24
C TYR A 90 -0.16 -10.70 -3.11
N GLU A 91 0.25 -11.00 -1.87
CA GLU A 91 1.62 -11.41 -1.51
C GLU A 91 1.87 -12.88 -1.90
N GLY A 92 0.84 -13.70 -1.74
CA GLY A 92 0.90 -15.14 -1.85
C GLY A 92 0.67 -15.83 -0.50
N GLY A 93 0.20 -17.08 -0.53
CA GLY A 93 0.14 -17.93 0.66
C GLY A 93 -0.90 -17.48 1.69
N ALA A 94 -0.44 -16.94 2.83
CA ALA A 94 -1.30 -16.46 3.91
C ALA A 94 -2.08 -15.18 3.54
N VAL A 95 -1.50 -14.33 2.67
CA VAL A 95 -2.14 -13.11 2.18
C VAL A 95 -2.43 -13.27 0.69
N ASP A 96 -3.48 -14.03 0.43
CA ASP A 96 -4.02 -14.34 -0.89
C ASP A 96 -5.53 -14.03 -0.90
N ARG A 97 -5.87 -12.80 -1.33
CA ARG A 97 -7.26 -12.33 -1.42
C ARG A 97 -8.08 -13.00 -2.53
N LEU A 98 -7.45 -13.79 -3.41
CA LEU A 98 -8.12 -14.48 -4.51
C LEU A 98 -8.23 -16.00 -4.27
N ARG A 99 -7.75 -16.49 -3.11
CA ARG A 99 -7.67 -17.92 -2.78
C ARG A 99 -8.99 -18.66 -2.94
N HIS A 100 -10.10 -17.99 -2.65
CA HIS A 100 -11.45 -18.55 -2.70
C HIS A 100 -12.25 -18.13 -3.94
N ILE A 101 -11.60 -17.47 -4.91
CA ILE A 101 -12.23 -17.06 -6.16
C ILE A 101 -12.02 -18.16 -7.19
N ASP A 102 -13.12 -18.80 -7.61
CA ASP A 102 -13.08 -19.89 -8.58
C ASP A 102 -12.31 -19.51 -9.86
N GLY A 103 -11.36 -20.37 -10.22
CA GLY A 103 -10.49 -20.22 -11.39
C GLY A 103 -9.31 -19.24 -11.20
N CYS A 104 -9.14 -18.64 -10.02
CA CYS A 104 -7.87 -18.00 -9.66
C CYS A 104 -6.89 -19.06 -9.12
N MET A 105 -5.60 -18.84 -9.31
CA MET A 105 -4.58 -19.76 -8.77
C MET A 105 -4.51 -19.64 -7.25
N VAL A 106 -4.27 -20.78 -6.58
CA VAL A 106 -3.85 -20.78 -5.17
C VAL A 106 -2.34 -20.54 -5.16
N THR A 107 -1.95 -19.48 -4.48
CA THR A 107 -0.54 -19.07 -4.44
C THR A 107 0.24 -19.80 -3.35
N GLN A 108 1.56 -19.87 -3.52
CA GLN A 108 2.49 -20.39 -2.52
C GLN A 108 2.90 -19.27 -1.55
N ASN A 109 3.34 -19.66 -0.34
CA ASN A 109 3.94 -18.70 0.60
C ASN A 109 5.20 -18.07 -0.02
N PRO A 110 5.45 -16.76 0.17
CA PRO A 110 6.71 -16.12 -0.20
C PRO A 110 7.96 -16.89 0.25
N SER A 111 7.96 -17.48 1.45
CA SER A 111 9.08 -18.29 1.94
C SER A 111 9.39 -19.52 1.06
N GLU A 112 8.37 -20.13 0.46
CA GLU A 112 8.52 -21.27 -0.45
C GLU A 112 8.87 -20.81 -1.87
N LEU A 113 8.28 -19.71 -2.34
CA LEU A 113 8.63 -19.08 -3.62
C LEU A 113 10.13 -18.77 -3.68
N ALA A 114 10.72 -18.28 -2.58
CA ALA A 114 12.14 -17.97 -2.48
C ALA A 114 13.08 -19.20 -2.53
N LYS A 115 12.56 -20.43 -2.50
CA LYS A 115 13.35 -21.67 -2.63
C LYS A 115 13.33 -22.23 -4.05
N LEU A 116 12.46 -21.71 -4.92
CA LEU A 116 12.37 -22.14 -6.30
C LEU A 116 13.63 -21.75 -7.09
N SER A 117 13.86 -22.44 -8.21
CA SER A 117 14.79 -21.96 -9.23
C SER A 117 14.28 -20.67 -9.85
N ASP A 118 15.17 -19.88 -10.47
CA ASP A 118 14.80 -18.61 -11.11
C ASP A 118 13.68 -18.79 -12.15
N ASP A 119 13.72 -19.86 -12.96
CA ASP A 119 12.69 -20.17 -13.96
C ASP A 119 11.34 -20.53 -13.31
N ALA A 120 11.35 -21.36 -12.27
CA ALA A 120 10.13 -21.77 -11.59
C ALA A 120 9.49 -20.60 -10.82
N PHE A 121 10.31 -19.77 -10.16
CA PHE A 121 9.86 -18.53 -9.54
C PHE A 121 9.21 -17.61 -10.57
N ARG A 122 9.86 -17.39 -11.71
CA ARG A 122 9.33 -16.54 -12.78
C ARG A 122 7.97 -17.02 -13.27
N VAL A 123 7.82 -18.32 -13.52
CA VAL A 123 6.53 -18.91 -13.95
C VAL A 123 5.42 -18.63 -12.93
N GLU A 124 5.68 -18.80 -11.63
CA GLU A 124 4.68 -18.60 -10.59
C GLU A 124 4.29 -17.11 -10.44
N ILE A 125 5.28 -16.22 -10.41
CA ILE A 125 5.03 -14.76 -10.30
C ILE A 125 4.35 -14.22 -11.56
N GLU A 126 4.69 -14.71 -12.75
CA GLU A 126 4.01 -14.31 -14.00
C GLU A 126 2.52 -14.71 -13.96
N LYS A 127 2.17 -15.89 -13.43
CA LYS A 127 0.77 -16.30 -13.28
C LYS A 127 0.03 -15.39 -12.30
N MET A 128 0.67 -15.01 -11.18
CA MET A 128 0.09 -14.06 -10.22
C MET A 128 -0.18 -12.71 -10.87
N ALA A 129 0.81 -12.15 -11.57
CA ALA A 129 0.69 -10.87 -12.27
C ALA A 129 -0.38 -10.91 -13.38
N LYS A 130 -0.40 -11.97 -14.21
CA LYS A 130 -1.44 -12.16 -15.24
C LYS A 130 -2.83 -12.28 -14.65
N THR A 131 -2.98 -12.94 -13.50
CA THR A 131 -4.25 -13.06 -12.78
C THR A 131 -4.77 -11.68 -12.39
N LEU A 132 -3.95 -10.87 -11.69
CA LEU A 132 -4.33 -9.51 -11.28
C LEU A 132 -4.68 -8.61 -12.47
N LYS A 133 -3.83 -8.60 -13.51
CA LYS A 133 -4.08 -7.84 -14.73
C LYS A 133 -5.40 -8.23 -15.37
N SER A 134 -5.69 -9.53 -15.47
CA SER A 134 -6.92 -10.02 -16.10
C SER A 134 -8.20 -9.61 -15.36
N LEU A 135 -8.10 -9.35 -14.06
CA LEU A 135 -9.19 -8.89 -13.20
C LEU A 135 -9.32 -7.37 -13.14
N GLY A 136 -8.40 -6.63 -13.76
CA GLY A 136 -8.41 -5.17 -13.84
C GLY A 136 -7.74 -4.46 -12.66
N PHE A 137 -6.96 -5.18 -11.84
CA PHE A 137 -6.07 -4.57 -10.85
C PHE A 137 -4.84 -3.99 -11.54
N ASN A 138 -4.28 -2.93 -10.96
CA ASN A 138 -3.07 -2.28 -11.48
C ASN A 138 -2.06 -1.89 -10.39
N LEU A 139 -2.38 -2.14 -9.13
CA LEU A 139 -1.50 -1.97 -7.98
C LEU A 139 -1.57 -3.23 -7.11
N ASN A 140 -0.41 -3.82 -6.80
CA ASN A 140 -0.29 -4.88 -5.82
C ASN A 140 0.50 -4.37 -4.62
N PHE A 141 -0.08 -4.48 -3.42
CA PHE A 141 0.64 -4.20 -2.17
C PHE A 141 1.52 -5.40 -1.79
N ALA A 142 2.49 -5.67 -2.65
CA ALA A 142 3.51 -6.70 -2.53
C ALA A 142 4.72 -6.29 -3.40
N PRO A 143 5.94 -6.81 -3.13
CA PRO A 143 6.24 -7.86 -2.16
C PRO A 143 6.59 -7.35 -0.76
N VAL A 144 6.50 -8.26 0.22
CA VAL A 144 7.07 -8.06 1.56
C VAL A 144 8.59 -8.17 1.49
N VAL A 145 9.29 -7.18 2.02
CA VAL A 145 10.77 -7.13 2.10
C VAL A 145 11.28 -7.18 3.55
N ASP A 146 10.38 -7.40 4.49
CA ASP A 146 10.70 -7.69 5.88
C ASP A 146 11.52 -8.99 5.98
N LEU A 147 12.49 -9.02 6.90
CA LEU A 147 13.31 -10.21 7.15
C LEU A 147 12.59 -11.20 8.07
N ASN A 148 12.77 -12.50 7.86
CA ASN A 148 12.30 -13.51 8.80
C ASN A 148 13.28 -13.67 9.98
N LEU A 149 13.24 -12.77 10.97
CA LEU A 149 14.18 -12.80 12.10
C LEU A 149 13.67 -13.54 13.33
N THR A 150 12.36 -13.82 13.39
CA THR A 150 11.68 -14.46 14.52
C THR A 150 10.73 -15.54 14.00
N GLU A 151 11.28 -16.69 13.60
CA GLU A 151 10.54 -17.77 12.90
C GLU A 151 9.30 -18.27 13.65
N GLU A 152 9.34 -18.38 14.98
CA GLU A 152 8.25 -18.99 15.75
C GLU A 152 7.24 -18.00 16.35
N HIS A 153 7.56 -16.69 16.39
CA HIS A 153 6.76 -15.71 17.17
C HIS A 153 6.40 -14.42 16.43
N GLY A 154 6.98 -14.13 15.26
CA GLY A 154 6.66 -12.91 14.51
C GLY A 154 5.61 -13.13 13.43
N ILE A 155 4.71 -12.17 13.22
CA ILE A 155 3.59 -12.25 12.25
C ILE A 155 4.04 -12.38 10.78
N ILE A 156 5.25 -11.93 10.46
CA ILE A 156 5.82 -12.05 9.11
C ILE A 156 6.40 -13.46 8.90
N GLY A 157 7.21 -13.92 9.86
CA GLY A 157 7.90 -15.20 9.80
C GLY A 157 6.97 -16.40 9.92
N SER A 158 6.10 -16.40 10.92
CA SER A 158 5.21 -17.53 11.24
C SER A 158 4.18 -17.81 10.13
N LEU A 159 3.81 -16.78 9.36
CA LEU A 159 2.89 -16.88 8.23
C LEU A 159 3.60 -17.10 6.88
N GLY A 160 4.93 -17.22 6.87
CA GLY A 160 5.72 -17.43 5.65
C GLY A 160 5.68 -16.26 4.66
N ARG A 161 5.40 -15.04 5.14
CA ARG A 161 5.23 -13.83 4.31
C ARG A 161 6.56 -13.22 3.85
N SER A 162 7.66 -13.49 4.57
CA SER A 162 9.00 -13.08 4.17
C SER A 162 9.65 -14.11 3.25
N PHE A 163 10.43 -13.64 2.27
CA PHE A 163 11.24 -14.49 1.40
C PHE A 163 12.40 -15.19 2.15
N SER A 164 13.02 -14.54 3.15
CA SER A 164 14.19 -15.08 3.85
C SER A 164 14.58 -14.26 5.10
N ALA A 165 15.47 -14.82 5.93
CA ALA A 165 16.20 -14.08 6.94
C ALA A 165 17.42 -13.31 6.37
N ASP A 166 17.89 -13.69 5.18
CA ASP A 166 19.05 -13.07 4.51
C ASP A 166 18.63 -11.82 3.69
N PRO A 167 19.12 -10.62 4.03
CA PRO A 167 18.79 -9.38 3.32
C PRO A 167 19.10 -9.40 1.83
N LEU A 168 20.20 -10.02 1.41
CA LEU A 168 20.60 -10.08 0.00
C LEU A 168 19.61 -10.96 -0.79
N LYS A 169 19.20 -12.08 -0.19
CA LYS A 169 18.21 -12.96 -0.79
C LYS A 169 16.85 -12.28 -0.90
N VAL A 170 16.42 -11.56 0.14
CA VAL A 170 15.16 -10.79 0.12
C VAL A 170 15.18 -9.73 -0.97
N ALA A 171 16.21 -8.89 -1.02
CA ALA A 171 16.35 -7.85 -2.04
C ALA A 171 16.33 -8.44 -3.46
N ARG A 172 17.13 -9.48 -3.73
CA ARG A 172 17.18 -10.11 -5.07
C ARG A 172 15.84 -10.72 -5.48
N THR A 173 15.11 -11.33 -4.54
CA THR A 173 13.83 -11.98 -4.83
C THR A 173 12.74 -10.93 -5.05
N ALA A 174 12.72 -9.89 -4.22
CA ALA A 174 11.79 -8.78 -4.35
C ALA A 174 11.99 -7.98 -5.64
N GLN A 175 13.24 -7.75 -6.07
CA GLN A 175 13.56 -7.11 -7.35
C GLN A 175 12.94 -7.88 -8.52
N LYS A 176 13.16 -9.21 -8.57
CA LYS A 176 12.58 -10.08 -9.62
C LYS A 176 11.06 -10.08 -9.59
N PHE A 177 10.46 -10.09 -8.39
CA PHE A 177 9.00 -10.02 -8.25
C PHE A 177 8.47 -8.73 -8.90
N VAL A 178 9.07 -7.58 -8.57
CA VAL A 178 8.69 -6.28 -9.11
C VAL A 178 8.89 -6.22 -10.62
N GLU A 179 10.02 -6.70 -11.13
CA GLU A 179 10.32 -6.74 -12.57
C GLU A 179 9.22 -7.51 -13.34
N ILE A 180 8.86 -8.71 -12.88
CA ILE A 180 7.84 -9.54 -13.54
C ILE A 180 6.45 -8.88 -13.49
N PHE A 181 6.11 -8.25 -12.36
CA PHE A 181 4.86 -7.49 -12.25
C PHE A 181 4.85 -6.26 -13.16
N ALA A 182 5.96 -5.53 -13.24
CA ALA A 182 6.13 -4.37 -14.09
C ALA A 182 6.05 -4.73 -15.59
N GLU A 183 6.59 -5.88 -16.01
CA GLU A 183 6.42 -6.41 -17.38
C GLU A 183 4.94 -6.67 -17.74
N GLN A 184 4.08 -6.92 -16.74
CA GLN A 184 2.64 -7.02 -16.93
C GLN A 184 1.93 -5.67 -16.78
N GLY A 185 2.66 -4.58 -16.54
CA GLY A 185 2.10 -3.25 -16.33
C GLY A 185 1.35 -3.16 -15.01
N LEU A 186 1.91 -3.73 -13.93
CA LEU A 186 1.40 -3.62 -12.57
C LEU A 186 2.41 -2.86 -11.70
N THR A 187 1.93 -1.94 -10.88
CA THR A 187 2.76 -1.28 -9.86
C THR A 187 2.84 -2.17 -8.62
N CYS A 188 4.01 -2.21 -8.00
CA CYS A 188 4.27 -2.93 -6.75
C CYS A 188 4.57 -1.97 -5.59
N CYS A 189 4.54 -2.50 -4.37
CA CYS A 189 4.82 -1.76 -3.15
C CYS A 189 5.67 -2.60 -2.19
N PHE A 190 6.88 -2.16 -1.88
CA PHE A 190 7.70 -2.79 -0.86
C PHE A 190 7.17 -2.49 0.52
N LYS A 191 7.05 -3.50 1.37
CA LYS A 191 6.52 -3.35 2.73
C LYS A 191 7.19 -4.25 3.77
N HIS A 192 7.29 -3.85 5.04
CA HIS A 192 6.76 -2.62 5.66
C HIS A 192 7.90 -1.80 6.27
N PHE A 193 8.16 -0.60 5.76
CA PHE A 193 9.31 0.21 6.15
C PHE A 193 9.16 0.74 7.58
N PRO A 194 10.19 0.69 8.46
CA PRO A 194 11.62 0.41 8.21
C PRO A 194 12.05 -1.06 8.35
N GLY A 195 11.09 -1.98 8.36
CA GLY A 195 11.28 -3.39 8.70
C GLY A 195 10.37 -3.80 9.84
N HIS A 196 9.55 -4.82 9.59
CA HIS A 196 8.62 -5.43 10.55
C HIS A 196 9.08 -6.86 10.97
N GLY A 197 10.28 -7.26 10.55
CA GLY A 197 10.76 -8.64 10.64
C GLY A 197 11.16 -9.09 12.05
N SER A 198 11.53 -8.14 12.92
CA SER A 198 11.87 -8.36 14.32
C SER A 198 10.71 -8.15 15.30
N ALA A 199 9.51 -7.89 14.79
CA ALA A 199 8.32 -7.71 15.61
C ALA A 199 7.76 -9.05 16.12
N ILE A 200 7.53 -9.12 17.44
CA ILE A 200 6.92 -10.28 18.11
C ILE A 200 5.41 -10.05 18.38
N GLY A 201 4.89 -8.84 18.09
CA GLY A 201 3.48 -8.48 18.23
C GLY A 201 2.79 -8.20 16.89
N ASP A 202 1.47 -8.10 16.94
CA ASP A 202 0.63 -7.75 15.79
C ASP A 202 0.12 -6.31 15.88
N THR A 203 0.49 -5.47 14.92
CA THR A 203 0.07 -4.07 14.82
C THR A 203 -1.44 -3.91 14.60
N HIS A 204 -2.14 -4.96 14.16
CA HIS A 204 -3.61 -4.98 14.10
C HIS A 204 -4.27 -4.93 15.49
N HIS A 205 -3.55 -5.35 16.53
CA HIS A 205 -4.07 -5.50 17.90
C HIS A 205 -3.50 -4.49 18.91
N GLY A 206 -2.52 -3.68 18.51
CA GLY A 206 -1.94 -2.64 19.37
C GLY A 206 -0.55 -2.19 18.91
N PHE A 207 0.11 -1.36 19.71
CA PHE A 207 1.49 -0.95 19.43
C PHE A 207 2.44 -2.14 19.41
N VAL A 208 3.34 -2.14 18.42
CA VAL A 208 4.49 -3.03 18.37
C VAL A 208 5.73 -2.18 18.50
N ASP A 209 6.44 -2.37 19.60
CA ASP A 209 7.71 -1.71 19.87
C ASP A 209 8.86 -2.65 19.53
N VAL A 210 9.68 -2.24 18.56
CA VAL A 210 10.83 -3.01 18.09
C VAL A 210 12.14 -2.38 18.55
N THR A 211 12.12 -1.43 19.48
CA THR A 211 13.33 -0.71 19.93
C THR A 211 14.46 -1.66 20.35
N GLU A 212 14.16 -2.75 21.04
CA GLU A 212 15.18 -3.70 21.53
C GLU A 212 15.45 -4.86 20.55
N THR A 213 14.52 -5.14 19.64
CA THR A 213 14.61 -6.29 18.73
C THR A 213 15.08 -5.92 17.32
N PHE A 214 14.98 -4.64 16.96
CA PHE A 214 15.36 -4.12 15.65
C PHE A 214 16.82 -4.43 15.33
N LYS A 215 17.04 -4.92 14.11
CA LYS A 215 18.40 -5.11 13.59
C LYS A 215 18.62 -4.15 12.42
N PRO A 216 19.77 -3.45 12.36
CA PRO A 216 20.10 -2.60 11.21
C PRO A 216 20.03 -3.32 9.86
N SER A 217 20.21 -4.65 9.84
CA SER A 217 20.03 -5.49 8.65
C SER A 217 18.62 -5.41 8.04
N GLU A 218 17.59 -5.03 8.79
CA GLU A 218 16.23 -4.84 8.28
C GLU A 218 16.12 -3.67 7.28
N LEU A 219 17.06 -2.72 7.32
CA LEU A 219 17.15 -1.64 6.34
C LEU A 219 17.92 -2.03 5.07
N GLU A 220 18.68 -3.12 5.11
CA GLU A 220 19.53 -3.53 3.99
C GLU A 220 18.72 -3.87 2.72
N PRO A 221 17.57 -4.57 2.78
CA PRO A 221 16.76 -4.82 1.58
C PRO A 221 16.38 -3.52 0.88
N TYR A 222 15.93 -2.51 1.64
CA TYR A 222 15.60 -1.20 1.09
C TYR A 222 16.82 -0.51 0.48
N SER A 223 17.98 -0.51 1.14
CA SER A 223 19.20 0.09 0.60
C SER A 223 19.66 -0.56 -0.70
N LEU A 224 19.50 -1.89 -0.82
CA LEU A 224 19.88 -2.64 -2.02
C LEU A 224 18.90 -2.38 -3.18
N LEU A 225 17.60 -2.45 -2.92
CA LEU A 225 16.55 -2.24 -3.92
C LEU A 225 16.57 -0.82 -4.48
N LEU A 226 16.76 0.19 -3.61
CA LEU A 226 16.79 1.59 -4.03
C LEU A 226 18.00 1.95 -4.90
N LYS A 227 19.11 1.20 -4.81
CA LYS A 227 20.27 1.35 -5.71
C LYS A 227 20.02 0.78 -7.10
N GLN A 228 19.08 -0.14 -7.23
CA GLN A 228 18.78 -0.90 -8.46
C GLN A 228 17.42 -0.49 -9.06
N ASN A 229 16.92 0.70 -8.71
CA ASN A 229 15.52 1.06 -8.93
C ASN A 229 15.26 1.46 -10.39
N GLU A 230 15.09 0.45 -11.26
CA GLU A 230 14.75 0.61 -12.67
C GLU A 230 13.23 0.73 -12.91
N PHE A 231 12.43 0.28 -11.94
CA PHE A 231 10.96 0.24 -12.06
C PHE A 231 10.27 1.15 -11.04
N PRO A 232 9.14 1.77 -11.41
CA PRO A 232 8.33 2.55 -10.48
C PRO A 232 7.73 1.66 -9.38
N VAL A 233 8.08 1.93 -8.12
CA VAL A 233 7.57 1.24 -6.93
C VAL A 233 7.14 2.21 -5.85
N MET A 234 6.17 1.79 -5.04
CA MET A 234 5.83 2.44 -3.77
C MET A 234 6.62 1.81 -2.61
N ILE A 235 6.70 2.52 -1.49
CA ILE A 235 7.12 1.96 -0.20
C ILE A 235 6.02 2.19 0.83
N MET A 236 5.50 1.12 1.41
CA MET A 236 4.53 1.16 2.50
C MET A 236 5.23 1.22 3.85
N THR A 237 4.75 2.08 4.74
CA THR A 237 5.29 2.27 6.10
C THR A 237 4.61 1.35 7.10
N ALA A 238 5.30 0.99 8.18
CA ALA A 238 4.76 0.19 9.27
C ALA A 238 4.34 1.07 10.47
N HIS A 239 3.35 0.61 11.24
CA HIS A 239 2.95 1.26 12.51
C HIS A 239 3.77 0.76 13.72
N VAL A 240 5.07 0.49 13.51
CA VAL A 240 5.99 0.03 14.57
C VAL A 240 6.71 1.22 15.22
N ILE A 241 6.93 1.15 16.53
CA ILE A 241 7.74 2.13 17.26
C ILE A 241 9.18 1.63 17.32
N ASN A 242 10.13 2.52 17.02
CA ASN A 242 11.55 2.24 17.20
C ASN A 242 12.28 3.48 17.72
N ARG A 243 12.60 3.50 19.02
CA ARG A 243 13.27 4.65 19.65
C ARG A 243 14.74 4.81 19.28
N GLN A 244 15.35 3.79 18.67
CA GLN A 244 16.70 3.94 18.10
C GLN A 244 16.68 4.75 16.80
N LEU A 245 15.55 4.75 16.07
CA LEU A 245 15.38 5.51 14.82
C LEU A 245 14.68 6.86 15.04
N ASP A 246 13.74 6.93 15.98
CA ASP A 246 13.09 8.17 16.41
C ASP A 246 12.96 8.22 17.94
N GLY A 247 13.81 9.02 18.58
CA GLY A 247 13.85 9.16 20.03
C GLY A 247 12.54 9.64 20.68
N ASN A 248 11.61 10.22 19.90
CA ASN A 248 10.28 10.60 20.41
C ASN A 248 9.34 9.40 20.58
N GLY A 249 9.67 8.24 20.01
CA GLY A 249 8.85 7.03 20.10
C GLY A 249 7.56 7.08 19.29
N LEU A 250 7.53 7.86 18.21
CA LEU A 250 6.43 7.82 17.25
C LEU A 250 6.47 6.52 16.42
N PRO A 251 5.30 5.97 16.04
CA PRO A 251 5.24 4.93 15.01
C PRO A 251 5.93 5.41 13.73
N ALA A 252 6.59 4.51 12.99
CA ALA A 252 7.33 4.88 11.79
C ALA A 252 6.49 5.64 10.75
N THR A 253 5.22 5.26 10.55
CA THR A 253 4.25 5.99 9.71
C THR A 253 4.05 7.47 10.09
N LEU A 254 4.23 7.82 11.36
CA LEU A 254 4.04 9.18 11.89
C LEU A 254 5.35 9.96 12.05
N SER A 255 6.50 9.33 11.75
CA SER A 255 7.81 9.83 12.15
C SER A 255 8.56 10.50 11.00
N TYR A 256 8.76 11.82 11.11
CA TYR A 256 9.58 12.57 10.16
C TYR A 256 11.04 12.09 10.10
N PRO A 257 11.73 11.80 11.23
CA PRO A 257 13.06 11.21 11.21
C PRO A 257 13.14 9.91 10.40
N ILE A 258 12.08 9.09 10.41
CA ILE A 258 12.06 7.80 9.71
C ILE A 258 11.66 7.97 8.24
N LEU A 259 10.54 8.63 7.93
CA LEU A 259 10.06 8.72 6.54
C LEU A 259 10.82 9.73 5.69
N THR A 260 11.20 10.88 6.27
CA THR A 260 11.97 11.88 5.53
C THR A 260 13.47 11.71 5.79
N GLY A 261 13.90 11.77 7.06
CA GLY A 261 15.34 11.72 7.39
C GLY A 261 16.01 10.42 6.94
N LEU A 262 15.42 9.26 7.23
CA LEU A 262 15.99 7.97 6.88
C LEU A 262 15.64 7.56 5.45
N LEU A 263 14.35 7.45 5.09
CA LEU A 263 13.95 6.88 3.80
C LEU A 263 14.23 7.81 2.62
N ARG A 264 13.84 9.08 2.70
CA ARG A 264 14.03 10.02 1.58
C ARG A 264 15.45 10.54 1.49
N GLU A 265 15.99 11.04 2.60
CA GLU A 265 17.28 11.73 2.59
C GLU A 265 18.45 10.74 2.63
N LYS A 266 18.50 9.85 3.64
CA LYS A 266 19.63 8.92 3.81
C LYS A 266 19.63 7.75 2.83
N LEU A 267 18.47 7.15 2.55
CA LEU A 267 18.33 6.05 1.59
C LEU A 267 18.04 6.51 0.16
N GLY A 268 17.68 7.78 -0.05
CA GLY A 268 17.52 8.37 -1.37
C GLY A 268 16.22 8.03 -2.10
N PHE A 269 15.17 7.60 -1.40
CA PHE A 269 13.90 7.27 -2.04
C PHE A 269 13.11 8.51 -2.44
N ASN A 270 12.88 8.68 -3.73
CA ASN A 270 12.12 9.80 -4.29
C ASN A 270 10.72 9.43 -4.80
N GLY A 271 10.34 8.15 -4.71
CA GLY A 271 9.03 7.65 -5.12
C GLY A 271 7.93 7.92 -4.09
N VAL A 272 6.77 7.29 -4.30
CA VAL A 272 5.61 7.43 -3.43
C VAL A 272 5.80 6.64 -2.14
N ILE A 273 5.75 7.33 -1.01
CA ILE A 273 5.58 6.72 0.31
C ILE A 273 4.09 6.62 0.60
N ILE A 274 3.63 5.43 1.00
CA ILE A 274 2.23 5.19 1.36
C ILE A 274 2.15 4.67 2.79
N SER A 275 1.15 5.09 3.57
CA SER A 275 0.93 4.51 4.90
C SER A 275 0.39 3.09 4.79
N ASP A 276 0.62 2.24 5.81
CA ASP A 276 -0.32 1.15 6.09
C ASP A 276 -1.67 1.72 6.58
N ASP A 277 -2.70 0.89 6.75
CA ASP A 277 -4.07 1.33 7.08
C ASP A 277 -4.09 2.16 8.37
N LEU A 278 -4.47 3.44 8.28
CA LEU A 278 -4.49 4.35 9.43
C LEU A 278 -5.63 4.05 10.40
N GLN A 279 -6.56 3.16 10.04
CA GLN A 279 -7.60 2.66 10.94
C GLN A 279 -7.13 1.51 11.84
N MET A 280 -5.91 1.00 11.65
CA MET A 280 -5.33 0.00 12.54
C MET A 280 -5.20 0.52 13.97
N GLN A 281 -5.40 -0.38 14.94
CA GLN A 281 -5.46 -0.03 16.36
C GLN A 281 -4.15 0.59 16.89
N ALA A 282 -3.00 0.25 16.29
CA ALA A 282 -1.71 0.89 16.56
C ALA A 282 -1.72 2.42 16.35
N ILE A 283 -2.63 2.95 15.54
CA ILE A 283 -2.80 4.39 15.33
C ILE A 283 -4.12 4.87 15.96
N ALA A 284 -5.24 4.26 15.57
CA ALA A 284 -6.58 4.76 15.87
C ALA A 284 -6.92 4.82 17.37
N ASN A 285 -6.29 3.99 18.21
CA ASN A 285 -6.53 4.02 19.66
C ASN A 285 -5.70 5.09 20.39
N HIS A 286 -4.73 5.72 19.72
CA HIS A 286 -3.70 6.53 20.36
C HIS A 286 -3.60 7.95 19.84
N TYR A 287 -4.05 8.18 18.60
CA TYR A 287 -4.02 9.48 17.95
C TYR A 287 -5.43 9.86 17.52
N SER A 288 -5.77 11.14 17.66
CA SER A 288 -6.96 11.65 16.98
C SER A 288 -6.75 11.53 15.46
N LEU A 289 -7.83 11.44 14.70
CA LEU A 289 -7.73 11.36 13.24
C LEU A 289 -6.97 12.56 12.66
N ASP A 290 -7.24 13.78 13.14
CA ASP A 290 -6.59 14.99 12.66
C ASP A 290 -5.08 14.98 12.99
N ASP A 291 -4.69 14.49 14.17
CA ASP A 291 -3.28 14.35 14.55
C ASP A 291 -2.58 13.28 13.69
N ALA A 292 -3.22 12.13 13.47
CA ALA A 292 -2.68 11.07 12.61
C ALA A 292 -2.46 11.57 11.19
N LEU A 293 -3.46 12.23 10.59
CA LEU A 293 -3.34 12.84 9.26
C LEU A 293 -2.21 13.87 9.20
N CYS A 294 -2.16 14.78 10.18
CA CYS A 294 -1.14 15.82 10.24
C CYS A 294 0.27 15.22 10.37
N LEU A 295 0.47 14.29 11.30
CA LEU A 295 1.76 13.64 11.52
C LEU A 295 2.19 12.81 10.32
N THR A 296 1.34 11.95 9.76
CA THR A 296 1.68 11.10 8.62
C THR A 296 2.07 11.92 7.38
N ILE A 297 1.29 12.95 7.04
CA ILE A 297 1.56 13.79 5.88
C ILE A 297 2.85 14.60 6.08
N ASN A 298 3.03 15.22 7.26
CA ASN A 298 4.22 16.00 7.55
C ASN A 298 5.47 15.12 7.69
N ALA A 299 5.34 13.88 8.16
CA ALA A 299 6.44 12.92 8.24
C ALA A 299 7.02 12.60 6.86
N GLY A 300 6.19 12.63 5.81
CA GLY A 300 6.62 12.45 4.43
C GLY A 300 5.79 11.44 3.63
N ALA A 301 4.70 10.89 4.16
CA ALA A 301 3.83 10.02 3.37
C ALA A 301 3.10 10.83 2.28
N ASP A 302 3.08 10.31 1.06
CA ASP A 302 2.38 10.93 -0.08
C ASP A 302 0.97 10.37 -0.25
N MET A 303 0.76 9.10 0.08
CA MET A 303 -0.55 8.47 0.05
C MET A 303 -0.94 7.87 1.41
N LEU A 304 -2.24 7.84 1.69
CA LEU A 304 -2.82 7.35 2.93
C LEU A 304 -3.83 6.25 2.64
N ILE A 305 -3.73 5.13 3.36
CA ILE A 305 -4.70 4.03 3.27
C ILE A 305 -5.74 4.18 4.38
N PHE A 306 -7.01 4.12 3.97
CA PHE A 306 -8.16 3.90 4.85
C PHE A 306 -8.95 2.71 4.30
N ALA A 307 -8.68 1.52 4.81
CA ALA A 307 -9.22 0.27 4.27
C ALA A 307 -10.73 0.08 4.53
N ASN A 308 -11.30 0.86 5.45
CA ASN A 308 -12.69 0.75 5.93
C ASN A 308 -13.05 -0.68 6.35
N GLN A 309 -12.10 -1.36 7.00
CA GLN A 309 -12.27 -2.70 7.59
C GLN A 309 -12.49 -2.64 9.12
N LEU A 310 -11.90 -1.65 9.79
CA LEU A 310 -11.96 -1.47 11.25
C LEU A 310 -12.82 -0.28 11.68
N GLY A 311 -13.40 0.42 10.70
CA GLY A 311 -14.27 1.58 10.89
C GLY A 311 -14.83 2.05 9.55
N GLN A 312 -15.62 3.13 9.57
CA GLN A 312 -16.16 3.74 8.36
C GLN A 312 -15.81 5.23 8.33
N ILE A 313 -15.15 5.65 7.27
CA ILE A 313 -14.90 7.05 6.95
C ILE A 313 -14.99 7.27 5.44
N THR A 314 -15.51 8.42 5.03
CA THR A 314 -15.66 8.76 3.61
C THR A 314 -14.46 9.55 3.10
N ALA A 315 -14.19 9.48 1.79
CA ALA A 315 -13.15 10.30 1.19
C ALA A 315 -13.42 11.81 1.35
N PRO A 316 -14.65 12.33 1.15
CA PRO A 316 -14.97 13.74 1.44
C PRO A 316 -14.61 14.17 2.87
N ASP A 317 -14.92 13.36 3.88
CA ASP A 317 -14.60 13.71 5.28
C ASP A 317 -13.09 13.85 5.50
N LEU A 318 -12.29 12.94 4.93
CA LEU A 318 -10.83 12.99 5.01
C LEU A 318 -10.26 14.20 4.28
N ILE A 319 -10.78 14.48 3.08
CA ILE A 319 -10.38 15.62 2.27
C ILE A 319 -10.66 16.92 3.02
N ASP A 320 -11.87 17.10 3.55
CA ASP A 320 -12.27 18.31 4.28
C ASP A 320 -11.38 18.53 5.52
N ARG A 321 -11.02 17.45 6.23
CA ARG A 321 -10.09 17.51 7.37
C ARG A 321 -8.70 17.95 6.95
N ILE A 322 -8.14 17.37 5.88
CA ILE A 322 -6.81 17.73 5.39
C ILE A 322 -6.82 19.17 4.86
N GLU A 323 -7.85 19.60 4.12
CA GLU A 323 -8.00 21.00 3.69
C GLU A 323 -8.01 21.95 4.88
N ASN A 324 -8.75 21.62 5.95
CA ASN A 324 -8.76 22.40 7.18
C ASN A 324 -7.39 22.45 7.88
N LEU A 325 -6.66 21.33 7.91
CA LEU A 325 -5.29 21.28 8.45
C LEU A 325 -4.34 22.16 7.63
N VAL A 326 -4.52 22.22 6.30
CA VAL A 326 -3.76 23.13 5.42
C VAL A 326 -4.13 24.59 5.69
N HIS A 327 -5.42 24.92 5.81
CA HIS A 327 -5.87 26.29 6.11
C HIS A 327 -5.38 26.78 7.48
N LYS A 328 -5.24 25.88 8.45
CA LYS A 328 -4.65 26.16 9.77
C LYS A 328 -3.12 26.20 9.77
N ASN A 329 -2.47 25.98 8.62
CA ASN A 329 -1.01 25.84 8.47
C ASN A 329 -0.40 24.69 9.31
N ALA A 330 -1.21 23.71 9.72
CA ALA A 330 -0.71 22.50 10.36
C ALA A 330 -0.04 21.57 9.34
N ILE A 331 -0.51 21.58 8.09
CA ILE A 331 0.14 20.97 6.94
C ILE A 331 0.45 22.07 5.93
N SER A 332 1.67 22.13 5.42
CA SER A 332 1.98 23.12 4.37
C SER A 332 1.34 22.73 3.04
N ARG A 333 0.82 23.72 2.29
CA ARG A 333 0.32 23.48 0.94
C ARG A 333 1.37 22.86 0.01
N SER A 334 2.63 23.30 0.13
CA SER A 334 3.75 22.73 -0.61
C SER A 334 3.96 21.24 -0.33
N ARG A 335 3.66 20.76 0.89
CA ARG A 335 3.75 19.33 1.20
C ARG A 335 2.74 18.52 0.40
N ILE A 336 1.51 19.02 0.25
CA ILE A 336 0.45 18.40 -0.57
C ILE A 336 0.85 18.40 -2.05
N GLU A 337 1.38 19.53 -2.55
CA GLU A 337 1.84 19.66 -3.94
C GLU A 337 2.97 18.67 -4.26
N GLN A 338 3.96 18.52 -3.36
CA GLN A 338 5.02 17.53 -3.51
C GLN A 338 4.53 16.07 -3.48
N ALA A 339 3.52 15.76 -2.65
CA ALA A 339 2.91 14.44 -2.62
C ALA A 339 2.20 14.16 -3.96
N TYR A 340 1.38 15.11 -4.39
CA TYR A 340 0.66 15.05 -5.65
C TYR A 340 1.60 14.84 -6.84
N GLU A 341 2.69 15.61 -6.95
CA GLU A 341 3.66 15.47 -8.05
C GLU A 341 4.27 14.06 -8.12
N ARG A 342 4.65 13.46 -6.97
CA ARG A 342 5.15 12.08 -6.93
C ARG A 342 4.10 11.06 -7.36
N ILE A 343 2.86 11.24 -6.94
CA ILE A 343 1.74 10.37 -7.32
C ILE A 343 1.49 10.46 -8.82
N ILE A 344 1.46 11.67 -9.39
CA ILE A 344 1.27 11.85 -10.83
C ILE A 344 2.44 11.26 -11.61
N HIS A 345 3.68 11.47 -11.18
CA HIS A 345 4.85 10.86 -11.81
C HIS A 345 4.74 9.33 -11.80
N LEU A 346 4.38 8.74 -10.66
CA LEU A 346 4.21 7.30 -10.54
C LEU A 346 3.13 6.77 -11.49
N LYS A 347 1.99 7.45 -11.58
CA LYS A 347 0.93 7.12 -12.53
C LYS A 347 1.44 7.27 -13.98
N GLN A 348 2.10 8.37 -14.34
CA GLN A 348 2.64 8.51 -15.70
C GLN A 348 3.62 7.39 -16.06
N ALA A 349 4.51 7.01 -15.13
CA ALA A 349 5.45 5.91 -15.32
C ALA A 349 4.73 4.55 -15.47
N HIS A 350 3.71 4.26 -14.66
CA HIS A 350 2.94 3.03 -14.77
C HIS A 350 2.22 2.90 -16.12
N TRP A 351 1.53 3.96 -16.57
CA TRP A 351 0.79 3.92 -17.83
C TRP A 351 1.69 4.01 -19.07
N ALA A 352 2.98 4.34 -18.91
CA ALA A 352 3.97 4.18 -19.98
C ALA A 352 4.41 2.71 -20.17
N LEU A 353 4.16 1.84 -19.18
CA LEU A 353 4.50 0.40 -19.23
C LEU A 353 3.36 -0.49 -19.77
N VAL A 354 2.14 0.04 -19.81
CA VAL A 354 0.90 -0.66 -20.25
C VAL A 354 0.56 -0.24 -21.68
#